data_AF-A0A4Y9NNA2-F1
#
_entry.id   AF-A0A4Y9NNA2-F1
#
_cell.length_a   1.000
_cell.length_b   1.000
_cell.length_c   1.000
_cell.angle_alpha   90.00
_cell.angle_beta   90.00
_cell.angle_gamma   90.00
#
_symmetry.space_group_name_H-M   'P 1'
#
loop_
_entity.id
_entity.type
_entity.pdbx_description
1 polymer ?
#
loop_
_entity_poly.entity_id
_entity_poly.type
_entity_poly.pdbx_seq_one_letter_code
_entity_poly.pdbx_strand_id
1 'polypeptide(L)'
;MFGFLKASRQRKKIRQDRIYLEARARRFLKAYLAADSVRKQRFYEAVEGASAACHPGIADSTAEDAQIAESTAAAALKVVRARDERGADVVDSTAGFITDAYATVAIAYRRAAGAYVMETDLQKLGTAAVHLLTMATSYLTANPPEGEQQPHR
;
A
#
# COMPACT_ATOMS: atom_id res chain seq x y z
N MET A 1 -7.50 -24.33 -22.34
CA MET A 1 -6.18 -23.66 -22.31
C MET A 1 -6.13 -22.33 -21.53
N PHE A 2 -7.24 -21.68 -21.16
CA PHE A 2 -7.23 -20.35 -20.51
C PHE A 2 -6.76 -20.30 -19.04
N GLY A 3 -6.84 -21.39 -18.27
CA GLY A 3 -6.46 -21.41 -16.85
C GLY A 3 -4.94 -21.30 -16.60
N PHE A 4 -4.12 -21.95 -17.43
CA PHE A 4 -2.66 -21.93 -17.30
C PHE A 4 -2.05 -20.54 -17.50
N LEU A 5 -2.63 -19.73 -18.40
CA LEU A 5 -2.19 -18.36 -18.69
C LEU A 5 -2.50 -17.38 -17.54
N LYS A 6 -3.64 -17.55 -16.86
CA LYS A 6 -3.98 -16.74 -15.67
C LYS A 6 -3.06 -17.10 -14.49
N ALA A 7 -2.81 -18.39 -14.27
CA ALA A 7 -1.90 -18.85 -13.23
C ALA A 7 -0.43 -18.42 -13.45
N SER A 8 0.04 -18.35 -14.70
CA SER A 8 1.40 -17.86 -14.99
C SER A 8 1.53 -16.35 -14.79
N ARG A 9 0.50 -15.57 -15.14
CA ARG A 9 0.47 -14.11 -14.88
C ARG A 9 0.48 -13.81 -13.39
N GLN A 10 -0.31 -14.54 -12.61
CA GLN A 10 -0.36 -14.36 -11.15
C GLN A 10 0.99 -14.68 -10.50
N ARG A 11 1.66 -15.77 -10.90
CA ARG A 11 3.01 -16.10 -10.41
C ARG A 11 4.03 -15.02 -10.76
N LYS A 12 3.96 -14.46 -11.97
CA LYS A 12 4.86 -13.36 -12.39
C LYS A 12 4.65 -12.12 -11.52
N LYS A 13 3.39 -11.78 -11.22
CA LYS A 13 3.06 -10.66 -10.34
C LYS A 13 3.59 -10.89 -8.92
N ILE A 14 3.32 -12.05 -8.31
CA ILE A 14 3.82 -12.40 -6.98
C ILE A 14 5.34 -12.28 -6.93
N ARG A 15 6.04 -12.74 -7.97
CA ARG A 15 7.50 -12.59 -8.06
C ARG A 15 7.94 -11.12 -8.07
N GLN A 16 7.24 -10.25 -8.80
CA GLN A 16 7.51 -8.81 -8.77
C GLN A 16 7.25 -8.22 -7.40
N ASP A 17 6.15 -8.59 -6.75
CA ASP A 17 5.80 -8.11 -5.42
C ASP A 17 6.88 -8.51 -4.39
N ARG A 18 7.43 -9.73 -4.48
CA ARG A 18 8.57 -10.14 -3.64
C ARG A 18 9.83 -9.31 -3.87
N ILE A 19 10.14 -8.97 -5.13
CA ILE A 19 11.34 -8.22 -5.50
C ILE A 19 11.25 -6.76 -5.02
N TYR A 20 10.12 -6.09 -5.28
CA TYR A 20 10.01 -4.65 -5.09
C TYR A 20 9.34 -4.26 -3.77
N LEU A 21 8.43 -5.08 -3.24
CA LEU A 21 7.54 -4.65 -2.17
C LEU A 21 7.87 -5.31 -0.82
N GLU A 22 8.19 -6.61 -0.81
CA GLU A 22 8.22 -7.38 0.42
C GLU A 22 9.20 -6.83 1.47
N ALA A 23 10.47 -6.61 1.10
CA ALA A 23 11.49 -6.12 2.03
C ALA A 23 11.14 -4.72 2.56
N ARG A 24 10.59 -3.86 1.69
CA ARG A 24 10.17 -2.49 2.02
C ARG A 24 9.00 -2.47 2.99
N ALA A 25 7.95 -3.21 2.68
CA ALA A 25 6.78 -3.32 3.54
C ALA A 25 7.13 -3.93 4.90
N ARG A 26 7.99 -4.96 4.94
CA ARG A 26 8.50 -5.53 6.21
C ARG A 26 9.26 -4.50 7.04
N ARG A 27 10.15 -3.72 6.41
CA ARG A 27 10.92 -2.66 7.08
C ARG A 27 9.99 -1.57 7.62
N PHE A 28 9.03 -1.13 6.83
CA PHE A 28 8.04 -0.12 7.22
C PHE A 28 7.22 -0.57 8.44
N LEU A 29 6.64 -1.77 8.38
CA LEU A 29 5.84 -2.33 9.46
C LEU A 29 6.66 -2.55 10.73
N LYS A 30 7.91 -3.02 10.61
CA LYS A 30 8.81 -3.15 11.76
C LYS A 30 9.10 -1.80 12.40
N ALA A 31 9.35 -0.77 11.60
CA ALA A 31 9.57 0.59 12.09
C ALA A 31 8.32 1.17 12.77
N TYR A 32 7.12 0.93 12.21
CA TYR A 32 5.85 1.32 12.80
C TYR A 32 5.62 0.68 14.18
N LEU A 33 5.89 -0.62 14.31
CA LEU A 33 5.72 -1.34 15.57
C LEU A 33 6.67 -0.84 16.66
N ALA A 34 7.86 -0.36 16.28
CA ALA A 34 8.84 0.21 17.20
C ALA A 34 8.62 1.71 17.49
N ALA A 35 7.70 2.37 16.79
CA ALA A 35 7.43 3.79 16.96
C ALA A 35 6.59 4.08 18.20
N ASP A 36 6.86 5.21 18.86
CA ASP A 36 5.96 5.78 19.86
C ASP A 36 4.71 6.39 19.21
N SER A 37 3.75 6.82 20.03
CA SER A 37 2.47 7.38 19.57
C SER A 37 2.65 8.58 18.63
N VAL A 38 3.59 9.47 18.92
CA VAL A 38 3.85 10.67 18.10
C VAL A 38 4.42 10.27 16.74
N ARG A 39 5.40 9.35 16.71
CA ARG A 39 5.99 8.88 15.45
C ARG A 39 4.99 8.06 14.63
N LYS A 40 4.08 7.30 15.26
CA LYS A 40 3.03 6.53 14.55
C LYS A 40 2.13 7.40 13.69
N GLN A 41 1.89 8.66 14.07
CA GLN A 41 1.13 9.60 13.25
C GLN A 41 1.73 9.76 11.85
N ARG A 42 3.06 9.90 11.74
CA ARG A 42 3.75 10.03 10.45
C ARG A 42 3.58 8.78 9.57
N PHE A 43 3.44 7.60 10.16
CA PHE A 43 3.16 6.37 9.41
C PHE A 43 1.72 6.37 8.88
N TYR A 44 0.76 6.86 9.67
CA TYR A 44 -0.63 6.99 9.23
C TYR A 44 -0.76 7.95 8.06
N GLU A 45 -0.19 9.15 8.18
CA GLU A 45 -0.17 10.17 7.13
C GLU A 45 0.47 9.64 5.84
N ALA A 46 1.61 8.95 5.95
CA ALA A 46 2.31 8.42 4.77
C ALA A 46 1.54 7.30 4.08
N VAL A 47 0.92 6.38 4.83
CA VAL A 47 0.15 5.26 4.27
C VAL A 47 -1.16 5.74 3.67
N GLU A 48 -1.87 6.64 4.35
CA GLU A 48 -3.10 7.23 3.82
C GLU A 48 -2.81 8.06 2.57
N GLY A 49 -1.82 8.95 2.61
CA GLY A 49 -1.47 9.79 1.47
C GLY A 49 -1.00 8.95 0.26
N ALA A 50 -0.24 7.87 0.50
CA ALA A 50 0.13 6.93 -0.55
C ALA A 50 -1.09 6.18 -1.11
N SER A 51 -2.04 5.81 -0.25
CA SER A 51 -3.30 5.16 -0.64
C SER A 51 -4.17 6.09 -1.48
N ALA A 52 -4.43 7.30 -1.01
CA ALA A 52 -5.21 8.32 -1.70
C ALA A 52 -4.60 8.67 -3.07
N ALA A 53 -3.28 8.85 -3.14
CA ALA A 53 -2.57 9.12 -4.40
C ALA A 53 -2.63 7.97 -5.42
N CYS A 54 -2.91 6.74 -4.98
CA CYS A 54 -3.02 5.57 -5.85
C CYS A 54 -4.46 5.15 -6.12
N HIS A 55 -5.43 5.69 -5.37
CA HIS A 55 -6.82 5.32 -5.52
C HIS A 55 -7.35 5.84 -6.86
N PRO A 56 -8.09 5.03 -7.63
CA PRO A 56 -8.72 5.52 -8.85
C PRO A 56 -9.78 6.56 -8.48
N GLY A 57 -9.53 7.84 -8.81
CA GLY A 57 -10.39 8.97 -8.41
C GLY A 57 -11.81 8.96 -8.99
N ILE A 58 -12.06 8.11 -10.00
CA ILE A 58 -13.40 7.78 -10.50
C ILE A 58 -13.40 6.25 -10.63
N ALA A 59 -13.72 5.56 -9.55
CA ALA A 59 -14.17 4.18 -9.69
C ALA A 59 -15.51 4.25 -10.43
N ASP A 60 -15.62 3.61 -11.60
CA ASP A 60 -16.93 3.31 -12.16
C ASP A 60 -17.74 2.65 -11.04
N SER A 61 -18.96 3.13 -10.76
CA SER A 61 -19.80 2.60 -9.67
C SER A 61 -20.16 1.11 -9.84
N THR A 62 -19.74 0.51 -10.96
CA THR A 62 -19.88 -0.89 -11.33
C THR A 62 -18.61 -1.71 -11.09
N ALA A 63 -17.47 -1.09 -10.78
CA ALA A 63 -16.22 -1.80 -10.53
C ALA A 63 -16.28 -2.55 -9.20
N GLU A 64 -15.96 -3.84 -9.21
CA GLU A 64 -15.87 -4.64 -8.00
C GLU A 64 -14.72 -4.16 -7.09
N ASP A 65 -14.90 -4.24 -5.78
CA ASP A 65 -13.88 -3.87 -4.78
C ASP A 65 -12.52 -4.51 -5.04
N ALA A 66 -12.51 -5.76 -5.52
CA ALA A 66 -11.28 -6.46 -5.88
C ALA A 66 -10.54 -5.83 -7.07
N GLN A 67 -11.27 -5.26 -8.03
CA GLN A 67 -10.69 -4.57 -9.19
C GLN A 67 -10.13 -3.19 -8.81
N ILE A 68 -10.83 -2.47 -7.93
CA ILE A 68 -10.33 -1.22 -7.36
C ILE A 68 -9.03 -1.49 -6.59
N ALA A 69 -9.04 -2.48 -5.70
CA ALA A 69 -7.87 -2.88 -4.94
C ALA A 69 -6.70 -3.29 -5.84
N GLU A 70 -6.96 -4.08 -6.88
CA GLU A 70 -5.94 -4.46 -7.85
C GLU A 70 -5.32 -3.26 -8.58
N SER A 71 -6.13 -2.29 -8.96
CA SER A 71 -5.71 -1.08 -9.66
C SER A 71 -4.87 -0.18 -8.74
N THR A 72 -5.32 0.03 -7.49
CA THR A 72 -4.58 0.79 -6.48
C THR A 72 -3.23 0.15 -6.19
N ALA A 73 -3.18 -1.17 -6.04
CA ALA A 73 -1.93 -1.90 -5.85
C ALA A 73 -0.97 -1.75 -7.04
N ALA A 74 -1.48 -1.79 -8.26
CA ALA A 74 -0.68 -1.61 -9.47
C ALA A 74 -0.10 -0.19 -9.58
N ALA A 75 -0.89 0.84 -9.23
CA ALA A 75 -0.44 2.23 -9.18
C ALA A 75 0.67 2.43 -8.14
N ALA A 76 0.50 1.89 -6.93
CA ALA A 76 1.51 1.97 -5.88
C ALA A 76 2.82 1.27 -6.26
N LEU A 77 2.75 0.06 -6.84
CA LEU A 77 3.95 -0.63 -7.35
C LEU A 77 4.67 0.17 -8.44
N LYS A 78 3.93 0.87 -9.31
CA LYS A 78 4.53 1.72 -10.35
C LYS A 78 5.34 2.86 -9.73
N VAL A 79 4.86 3.48 -8.65
CA VAL A 79 5.58 4.53 -7.91
C VAL A 79 6.86 3.97 -7.30
N VAL A 80 6.80 2.81 -6.63
CA VAL A 80 7.98 2.15 -6.03
C VAL A 80 9.05 1.92 -7.08
N ARG A 81 8.68 1.32 -8.23
CA ARG A 81 9.64 1.03 -9.30
C ARG A 81 10.27 2.29 -9.89
N ALA A 82 9.47 3.33 -10.11
CA ALA A 82 9.97 4.60 -10.63
C ALA A 82 10.97 5.28 -9.67
N ARG A 83 10.80 5.09 -8.36
CA ARG A 83 11.74 5.62 -7.35
C ARG A 83 13.00 4.78 -7.21
N ASP A 84 12.88 3.45 -7.30
CA ASP A 84 14.01 2.52 -7.33
C ASP A 84 14.94 2.82 -8.53
N GLU A 85 14.36 2.98 -9.71
CA GLU A 85 15.10 3.29 -10.95
C GLU A 85 15.85 4.62 -10.88
N ARG A 86 15.37 5.58 -10.06
CA ARG A 86 16.01 6.89 -9.86
C ARG A 86 17.03 6.89 -8.72
N GLY A 87 17.18 5.79 -7.98
CA GLY A 87 18.05 5.73 -6.79
C GLY A 87 17.62 6.69 -5.68
N ALA A 88 16.36 7.15 -5.66
CA ALA A 88 15.89 8.22 -4.78
C ALA A 88 16.08 7.90 -3.29
N ASP A 89 15.94 6.62 -2.93
CA ASP A 89 16.00 6.17 -1.54
C ASP A 89 17.42 6.12 -0.97
N VAL A 90 18.46 6.13 -1.81
CA VAL A 90 19.86 6.13 -1.37
C VAL A 90 20.30 7.53 -0.96
N VAL A 91 19.63 8.56 -1.49
CA VAL A 91 20.03 9.97 -1.35
C VAL A 91 19.23 10.67 -0.25
N ASP A 92 17.97 10.28 -0.03
CA ASP A 92 17.07 10.91 0.95
C ASP A 92 16.30 9.88 1.78
N SER A 93 16.51 9.90 3.11
CA SER A 93 15.81 9.04 4.07
C SER A 93 14.29 9.26 4.09
N THR A 94 13.83 10.48 3.75
CA THR A 94 12.41 10.79 3.66
C THR A 94 11.81 10.17 2.41
N ALA A 95 12.48 10.27 1.26
CA ALA A 95 12.09 9.58 0.04
C ALA A 95 11.97 8.06 0.28
N GLY A 96 12.96 7.46 0.95
CA GLY A 96 12.93 6.03 1.32
C GLY A 96 11.73 5.67 2.19
N PHE A 97 11.42 6.48 3.20
CA PHE A 97 10.25 6.28 4.06
C PHE A 97 8.93 6.32 3.26
N ILE A 98 8.77 7.28 2.35
CA ILE A 98 7.56 7.39 1.53
C ILE A 98 7.49 6.22 0.54
N THR A 99 8.60 5.82 -0.08
CA THR A 99 8.64 4.64 -0.97
C THR A 99 8.21 3.37 -0.24
N ASP A 100 8.63 3.21 1.01
CA ASP A 100 8.23 2.10 1.86
C ASP A 100 6.74 2.14 2.24
N ALA A 101 6.16 3.33 2.39
CA ALA A 101 4.72 3.50 2.56
C ALA A 101 3.94 3.05 1.30
N TYR A 102 4.37 3.46 0.09
CA TYR A 102 3.79 2.96 -1.16
C TYR A 102 3.91 1.44 -1.29
N ALA A 103 5.05 0.87 -0.90
CA ALA A 103 5.21 -0.59 -0.91
C ALA A 103 4.22 -1.28 0.03
N THR A 104 4.00 -0.70 1.22
CA THR A 104 3.03 -1.19 2.21
C THR A 104 1.59 -1.11 1.67
N VAL A 105 1.22 0.01 1.04
CA VAL A 105 -0.09 0.19 0.38
C VAL A 105 -0.29 -0.85 -0.73
N ALA A 106 0.71 -1.06 -1.58
CA ALA A 106 0.65 -2.08 -2.62
C ALA A 106 0.38 -3.48 -2.04
N ILE A 107 1.10 -3.87 -0.99
CA ILE A 107 0.89 -5.14 -0.29
C ILE A 107 -0.51 -5.24 0.34
N ALA A 108 -1.01 -4.16 0.97
CA ALA A 108 -2.34 -4.13 1.57
C ALA A 108 -3.44 -4.37 0.52
N TYR A 109 -3.38 -3.65 -0.59
CA TYR A 109 -4.38 -3.78 -1.65
C TYR A 109 -4.26 -5.07 -2.46
N ARG A 110 -3.05 -5.62 -2.64
CA ARG A 110 -2.87 -6.99 -3.17
C ARG A 110 -3.56 -8.03 -2.29
N ARG A 111 -3.48 -7.87 -0.96
CA ARG A 111 -4.17 -8.74 -0.01
C ARG A 111 -5.69 -8.58 -0.10
N ALA A 112 -6.20 -7.35 -0.24
CA ALA A 112 -7.62 -7.07 -0.41
C ALA A 112 -8.17 -7.65 -1.73
N ALA A 113 -7.39 -7.59 -2.82
CA ALA A 113 -7.71 -8.21 -4.10
C ALA A 113 -7.58 -9.75 -4.13
N GLY A 114 -7.24 -10.39 -3.01
CA GLY A 114 -7.10 -11.85 -2.93
C GLY A 114 -5.83 -12.42 -3.58
N ALA A 115 -4.82 -11.59 -3.89
CA ALA A 115 -3.64 -12.04 -4.65
C ALA A 115 -2.74 -13.03 -3.88
N TYR A 116 -2.79 -13.05 -2.55
CA TYR A 116 -1.87 -13.80 -1.68
C TYR A 116 -2.48 -15.04 -1.01
N VAL A 117 -3.64 -15.53 -1.46
CA VAL A 117 -4.34 -16.66 -0.81
C VAL A 117 -3.45 -17.91 -0.68
N MET A 118 -2.55 -18.15 -1.64
CA MET A 118 -1.65 -19.31 -1.66
C MET A 118 -0.23 -19.00 -1.18
N GLU A 119 0.07 -17.75 -0.80
CA GLU A 119 1.41 -17.26 -0.48
C GLU A 119 1.48 -16.85 0.99
N THR A 120 1.68 -17.82 1.89
CA THR A 120 1.49 -17.64 3.34
C THR A 120 2.24 -16.44 3.92
N ASP A 121 3.48 -16.21 3.50
CA ASP A 121 4.28 -15.09 4.02
C ASP A 121 3.77 -13.73 3.55
N LEU A 122 3.44 -13.61 2.27
CA LEU A 122 2.83 -12.39 1.71
C LEU A 122 1.40 -12.19 2.22
N GLN A 123 0.69 -13.27 2.54
CA GLN A 123 -0.62 -13.21 3.15
C GLN A 123 -0.54 -12.59 4.55
N LYS A 124 0.40 -13.06 5.39
CA LYS A 124 0.63 -12.50 6.74
C LYS A 124 1.07 -11.04 6.67
N LEU A 125 2.03 -10.74 5.79
CA LEU A 125 2.50 -9.37 5.57
C LEU A 125 1.36 -8.46 5.07
N GLY A 126 0.55 -8.97 4.14
CA GLY A 126 -0.66 -8.35 3.63
C GLY A 126 -1.66 -8.01 4.71
N THR A 127 -1.97 -8.96 5.60
CA THR A 127 -2.89 -8.73 6.72
C THR A 127 -2.38 -7.64 7.65
N ALA A 128 -1.09 -7.63 7.98
CA ALA A 128 -0.49 -6.56 8.80
C ALA A 128 -0.56 -5.20 8.10
N ALA A 129 -0.28 -5.15 6.80
CA ALA A 129 -0.36 -3.93 6.01
C ALA A 129 -1.81 -3.39 5.91
N VAL A 130 -2.80 -4.27 5.70
CA VAL A 130 -4.23 -3.90 5.72
C VAL A 130 -4.59 -3.32 7.09
N HIS A 131 -4.18 -3.97 8.18
CA HIS A 131 -4.48 -3.47 9.52
C HIS A 131 -3.90 -2.07 9.75
N LEU A 132 -2.65 -1.83 9.35
CA LEU A 132 -2.05 -0.49 9.43
C LEU A 132 -2.82 0.55 8.59
N LEU A 133 -3.18 0.21 7.35
CA LEU A 133 -3.97 1.09 6.49
C LEU A 133 -5.34 1.42 7.12
N THR A 134 -6.04 0.42 7.67
CA THR A 134 -7.30 0.64 8.38
C THR A 134 -7.12 1.59 9.57
N MET A 135 -6.09 1.37 10.39
CA MET A 135 -5.79 2.26 11.52
C MET A 135 -5.47 3.68 11.06
N ALA A 136 -4.72 3.83 9.97
CA ALA A 136 -4.38 5.13 9.40
C ALA A 136 -5.64 5.88 8.94
N THR A 137 -6.51 5.22 8.17
CA THR A 137 -7.78 5.80 7.72
C THR A 137 -8.66 6.18 8.91
N SER A 138 -8.87 5.28 9.88
CA SER A 138 -9.68 5.58 11.06
C SER A 138 -9.11 6.74 11.88
N TYR A 139 -7.79 6.81 12.05
CA TYR A 139 -7.14 7.88 12.79
C TYR A 139 -7.34 9.24 12.13
N LEU A 140 -7.15 9.33 10.80
CA LEU A 140 -7.27 10.58 10.05
C LEU A 140 -8.72 11.02 9.85
N THR A 141 -9.68 10.08 9.77
CA THR A 141 -11.10 10.44 9.84
C THR A 141 -11.49 11.01 11.20
N ALA A 142 -10.89 10.51 12.29
CA ALA A 142 -11.12 11.03 13.64
C ALA A 142 -10.34 12.34 13.92
N ASN A 143 -9.23 12.57 13.21
CA ASN A 143 -8.36 13.73 13.38
C ASN A 143 -8.03 14.30 11.99
N PRO A 144 -9.01 14.95 11.32
CA PRO A 144 -8.79 15.50 9.99
C PRO A 144 -7.68 16.57 10.05
N PRO A 145 -6.81 16.65 9.03
CA PRO A 145 -5.78 17.68 8.98
C PRO A 145 -6.44 19.07 9.00
N GLU A 146 -5.83 20.02 9.73
CA GLU A 146 -6.33 21.39 9.85
C GLU A 146 -6.46 22.04 8.45
N GLY A 147 -7.67 22.08 7.92
CA GLY A 147 -7.98 22.52 6.55
C GLY A 147 -9.27 21.94 5.97
N GLU A 148 -9.72 20.77 6.46
CA GLU A 148 -10.99 20.14 6.07
C GLU A 148 -12.07 20.25 7.18
N GLN A 149 -12.16 21.40 7.85
CA GLN A 149 -13.36 21.73 8.61
C GLN A 149 -14.50 21.99 7.62
N GLN A 150 -15.22 20.92 7.22
CA GLN A 150 -16.46 21.07 6.48
C GLN A 150 -17.44 21.91 7.32
N PRO A 151 -18.00 23.01 6.77
CA PRO A 151 -19.01 23.77 7.47
C PRO A 151 -20.27 22.91 7.53
N HIS A 152 -20.64 22.48 8.73
CA HIS A 152 -21.99 22.00 9.00
C HIS A 152 -22.97 23.15 8.74
N ARG A 153 -23.74 23.06 7.65
CA ARG A 153 -25.13 23.55 7.55
C ARG A 153 -25.92 22.72 6.56
#